data_AF-F3FV15-F1
#
_entry.id   AF-F3FV15-F1
#
_cell.length_a   1.000
_cell.length_b   1.000
_cell.length_c   1.000
_cell.angle_alpha   90.00
_cell.angle_beta   90.00
_cell.angle_gamma   90.00
#
_symmetry.space_group_name_H-M   'P 1'
#
loop_
_entity.id
_entity.type
_entity.pdbx_description
1 polymer ?
#
loop_
_entity_poly.entity_id
_entity_poly.type
_entity_poly.pdbx_seq_one_letter_code
_entity_poly.pdbx_strand_id
1 'polypeptide(L)'
;NQPLAIFSPDHDAIAEPARPAWSSTDYSDKRYGVYSNLRLSLTESLSLVMGGRVSSYDYQTTSAGVNRRAQEDNQVTPFAGVIYDLNRDWSWYASYTDIFLPQSAYRTASGTLLDPAIGASHETGIKGELFDKRLNVSLALFYVKQKDVAV
;
A
#
# COMPACT_ATOMS: atom_id res chain seq x y z
N ASN A 1 14.78 34.19 3.62
CA ASN A 1 15.71 33.06 3.81
C ASN A 1 15.47 32.47 5.19
N GLN A 2 14.44 31.63 5.34
CA GLN A 2 14.25 30.87 6.58
C GLN A 2 15.05 29.56 6.46
N PRO A 3 15.80 29.15 7.50
CA PRO A 3 16.56 27.91 7.47
C PRO A 3 15.59 26.72 7.38
N LEU A 4 15.78 25.87 6.35
CA LEU A 4 15.02 24.64 6.19
C LEU A 4 15.35 23.68 7.35
N ALA A 5 14.34 23.33 8.14
CA ALA A 5 14.46 22.33 9.18
C ALA A 5 14.53 20.93 8.54
N ILE A 6 15.73 20.34 8.50
CA ILE A 6 16.01 19.05 7.83
C ILE A 6 15.18 17.88 8.42
N PHE A 7 14.78 18.00 9.69
CA PHE A 7 13.99 16.99 10.40
C PHE A 7 12.48 17.29 10.44
N SER A 8 12.04 18.40 9.84
CA SER A 8 10.63 18.78 9.70
C SER A 8 10.48 19.70 8.48
N PRO A 9 10.70 19.18 7.25
CA PRO A 9 10.65 19.99 6.05
C PRO A 9 9.23 20.54 5.84
N ASP A 10 9.10 21.86 5.85
CA ASP A 10 7.90 22.54 5.37
C ASP A 10 7.90 22.50 3.84
N HIS A 11 7.10 21.59 3.30
CA HIS A 11 6.98 21.39 1.85
C HIS A 11 6.24 22.53 1.15
N ASP A 12 5.59 23.42 1.89
CA ASP A 12 4.87 24.57 1.35
C ASP A 12 5.75 25.85 1.41
N ALA A 13 6.93 25.79 2.03
CA ALA A 13 7.90 26.89 2.11
C ALA A 13 8.68 27.15 0.81
N ILE A 14 8.61 26.23 -0.16
CA ILE A 14 9.21 26.39 -1.49
C ILE A 14 8.11 26.80 -2.46
N ALA A 15 8.18 28.03 -2.95
CA ALA A 15 7.25 28.51 -3.96
C ALA A 15 7.34 27.64 -5.22
N GLU A 16 6.21 27.09 -5.66
CA GLU A 16 6.14 26.27 -6.87
C GLU A 16 6.54 27.12 -8.09
N PRO A 17 7.34 26.55 -9.02
CA PRO A 17 7.77 27.28 -10.21
C PRO A 17 6.57 27.57 -11.14
N ALA A 18 6.46 28.81 -11.59
CA ALA A 18 5.40 29.23 -12.52
C ALA A 18 5.53 28.52 -13.88
N ARG A 19 4.47 27.86 -14.35
CA ARG A 19 4.44 27.10 -15.62
C ARG A 19 3.68 27.86 -16.74
N PRO A 20 4.07 27.71 -18.02
CA PRO A 20 3.46 28.42 -19.15
C PRO A 20 2.02 27.95 -19.47
N ALA A 21 1.20 28.89 -19.97
CA ALA A 21 -0.27 28.82 -20.01
C ALA A 21 -0.94 27.97 -21.13
N TRP A 22 -0.20 27.15 -21.88
CA TRP A 22 -0.81 26.30 -22.90
C TRP A 22 -1.19 24.95 -22.29
N SER A 23 -2.48 24.80 -21.94
CA SER A 23 -3.06 23.56 -21.41
C SER A 23 -2.26 22.96 -20.26
N SER A 24 -1.90 23.78 -19.27
CA SER A 24 -1.30 23.27 -18.05
C SER A 24 -2.40 22.63 -17.22
N THR A 25 -2.46 21.30 -17.23
CA THR A 25 -3.11 20.57 -16.15
C THR A 25 -2.09 20.49 -15.05
N ASP A 26 -2.20 21.38 -14.06
CA ASP A 26 -1.39 21.25 -12.85
C ASP A 26 -1.94 20.08 -12.05
N TYR A 27 -1.03 19.23 -11.56
CA TYR A 27 -1.38 18.06 -10.78
C TYR A 27 -0.39 17.90 -9.61
N SER A 28 -0.93 17.69 -8.41
CA SER A 28 -0.19 17.41 -7.18
C SER A 28 -0.68 16.08 -6.58
N ASP A 29 0.25 15.14 -6.37
CA ASP A 29 0.05 13.87 -5.68
C ASP A 29 0.86 13.88 -4.36
N LYS A 30 0.19 14.03 -3.22
CA LYS A 30 0.84 13.91 -1.91
C LYS A 30 0.33 12.64 -1.24
N ARG A 31 1.25 11.72 -0.91
CA ARG A 31 0.95 10.46 -0.20
C ARG A 31 1.72 10.37 1.10
N TYR A 32 1.01 10.19 2.19
CA TYR A 32 1.59 9.95 3.50
C TYR A 32 1.19 8.56 3.97
N GLY A 33 2.02 7.94 4.80
CA GLY A 33 1.59 6.70 5.44
C GLY A 33 2.56 6.20 6.49
N VAL A 34 1.98 5.61 7.52
CA VAL A 34 2.67 5.00 8.65
C VAL A 34 2.39 3.51 8.63
N TYR A 35 3.40 2.69 8.86
CA TYR A 35 3.26 1.25 8.90
C TYR A 35 3.84 0.68 10.19
N SER A 36 3.28 -0.44 10.62
CA SER A 36 3.76 -1.23 11.74
C SER A 36 3.76 -2.70 11.38
N ASN A 37 4.80 -3.43 11.82
CA ASN A 37 4.91 -4.87 11.63
C ASN A 37 5.36 -5.52 12.94
N LEU A 38 4.67 -6.57 13.33
CA LEU A 38 4.92 -7.37 14.52
C LEU A 38 5.15 -8.82 14.10
N ARG A 39 6.26 -9.40 14.55
CA ARG A 39 6.55 -10.82 14.42
C ARG A 39 6.69 -11.41 15.82
N LEU A 40 5.85 -12.38 16.13
CA LEU A 40 5.82 -13.07 17.41
C LEU A 40 6.10 -14.56 17.19
N SER A 41 7.03 -15.12 17.95
CA SER A 41 7.17 -16.57 18.08
C SER A 41 6.22 -17.02 19.18
N LEU A 42 5.10 -17.64 18.79
CA LEU A 42 4.10 -18.17 19.72
C LEU A 42 4.60 -19.46 20.37
N THR A 43 5.33 -20.27 19.62
CA THR A 43 6.04 -21.47 20.08
C THR A 43 7.40 -21.57 19.37
N GLU A 44 8.18 -22.62 19.64
CA GLU A 44 9.42 -22.89 18.91
C GLU A 44 9.21 -23.13 17.40
N SER A 45 8.00 -23.58 17.01
CA SER A 45 7.64 -23.94 15.64
C SER A 45 6.52 -23.10 15.05
N LEU A 46 5.88 -22.21 15.81
CA LEU A 46 4.77 -21.36 15.33
C LEU A 46 5.14 -19.88 15.46
N SER A 47 5.17 -19.21 14.32
CA SER A 47 5.36 -17.76 14.23
C SER A 47 4.10 -17.09 13.68
N LEU A 48 3.70 -16.01 14.33
CA LEU A 48 2.66 -15.10 13.87
C LEU A 48 3.31 -13.80 13.38
N VAL A 49 2.86 -13.30 12.24
CA VAL A 49 3.28 -12.05 11.64
C VAL A 49 2.02 -11.24 11.40
N MET A 50 1.94 -10.01 11.91
CA MET A 50 0.77 -9.17 11.75
C MET A 50 1.16 -7.70 11.73
N GLY A 51 0.33 -6.89 11.10
CA GLY A 51 0.51 -5.45 11.14
C GLY A 51 -0.43 -4.76 10.18
N GLY A 52 -0.06 -3.55 9.81
CA GLY A 52 -0.84 -2.78 8.88
C GLY A 52 -0.17 -1.48 8.53
N ARG A 53 -0.77 -0.82 7.54
CA ARG A 53 -0.36 0.49 7.07
C ARG A 53 -1.57 1.40 7.07
N VAL A 54 -1.43 2.59 7.65
CA VAL A 54 -2.39 3.69 7.50
C VAL A 54 -1.83 4.62 6.45
N SER A 55 -2.59 4.92 5.42
CA SER A 55 -2.18 5.80 4.32
C SER A 55 -3.16 6.95 4.16
N SER A 56 -2.65 8.14 3.88
CA SER A 56 -3.44 9.30 3.49
C SER A 56 -2.98 9.77 2.12
N TYR A 57 -3.94 10.23 1.33
CA TYR A 57 -3.78 10.51 -0.07
C TYR A 57 -4.46 11.83 -0.42
N ASP A 58 -3.71 12.79 -0.98
CA ASP A 58 -4.22 14.07 -1.44
C ASP A 58 -3.81 14.29 -2.90
N TYR A 59 -4.81 14.25 -3.76
CA TYR A 59 -4.70 14.46 -5.21
C TYR A 59 -5.39 15.78 -5.55
N GLN A 60 -4.64 16.71 -6.14
CA GLN A 60 -5.18 17.99 -6.61
C GLN A 60 -4.86 18.15 -8.08
N THR A 61 -5.86 18.40 -8.92
CA THR A 61 -5.67 18.77 -10.32
C THR A 61 -6.38 20.06 -10.66
N THR A 62 -5.69 20.94 -11.38
CA THR A 62 -6.22 22.20 -11.89
C THR A 62 -6.16 22.14 -13.40
N SER A 63 -7.31 22.18 -14.07
CA SER A 63 -7.39 22.15 -15.53
C SER A 63 -8.39 23.19 -16.02
N ALA A 64 -7.96 24.04 -16.96
CA ALA A 64 -8.76 25.14 -17.53
C ALA A 64 -9.44 26.05 -16.48
N GLY A 65 -8.75 26.34 -15.37
CA GLY A 65 -9.27 27.18 -14.27
C GLY A 65 -10.21 26.47 -13.30
N VAL A 66 -10.45 25.17 -13.48
CA VAL A 66 -11.25 24.35 -12.56
C VAL A 66 -10.33 23.53 -11.66
N ASN A 67 -10.32 23.85 -10.37
CA ASN A 67 -9.63 23.07 -9.35
C ASN A 67 -10.48 21.85 -8.96
N ARG A 68 -9.84 20.68 -8.91
CA ARG A 68 -10.44 19.42 -8.45
C ARG A 68 -9.51 18.82 -7.41
N ARG A 69 -10.04 18.52 -6.23
CA ARG A 69 -9.32 17.82 -5.16
C ARG A 69 -9.99 16.48 -4.88
N ALA A 70 -9.17 15.49 -4.60
CA ALA A 70 -9.55 14.16 -4.17
C ALA A 70 -8.68 13.82 -2.97
N GLN A 71 -9.33 13.66 -1.82
CA GLN A 71 -8.64 13.42 -0.56
C GLN A 71 -9.24 12.14 0.04
N GLU A 72 -8.36 11.18 0.32
CA GLU A 72 -8.67 9.93 1.00
C GLU A 72 -7.78 9.84 2.22
N ASP A 73 -8.36 10.00 3.40
CA ASP A 73 -7.62 10.02 4.66
C ASP A 73 -7.75 8.69 5.39
N ASN A 74 -6.65 8.25 6.00
CA ASN A 74 -6.62 7.14 6.95
C ASN A 74 -7.03 5.77 6.38
N GLN A 75 -6.71 5.49 5.11
CA GLN A 75 -6.92 4.18 4.52
C GLN A 75 -6.05 3.14 5.23
N VAL A 76 -6.68 2.18 5.90
CA VAL A 76 -5.99 1.11 6.64
C VAL A 76 -5.84 -0.12 5.75
N THR A 77 -4.62 -0.64 5.70
CA THR A 77 -4.24 -1.83 4.94
C THR A 77 -3.65 -2.86 5.90
N PRO A 78 -4.46 -3.79 6.43
CA PRO A 78 -3.97 -4.82 7.34
C PRO A 78 -3.21 -5.92 6.59
N PHE A 79 -2.28 -6.55 7.30
CA PHE A 79 -1.70 -7.83 6.88
C PHE A 79 -1.58 -8.76 8.09
N ALA A 80 -1.77 -10.05 7.85
CA ALA A 80 -1.59 -11.09 8.86
C ALA A 80 -1.09 -12.37 8.19
N GLY A 81 -0.26 -13.13 8.88
CA GLY A 81 0.26 -14.38 8.39
C GLY A 81 0.78 -15.26 9.52
N VAL A 82 0.69 -16.56 9.31
CA VAL A 82 1.19 -17.58 10.22
C VAL A 82 2.19 -18.44 9.48
N ILE A 83 3.23 -18.85 10.18
CA ILE A 83 4.27 -19.75 9.70
C ILE A 83 4.40 -20.85 10.73
N TYR A 84 4.24 -22.10 10.30
CA TYR A 84 4.40 -23.27 11.12
C TYR A 84 5.49 -24.17 10.57
N ASP A 85 6.53 -24.40 11.36
CA ASP A 85 7.64 -25.27 11.03
C ASP A 85 7.18 -26.73 11.23
N LEU A 86 7.02 -27.44 10.12
CA LEU A 86 6.65 -28.86 10.12
C LEU A 86 7.82 -29.71 10.60
N ASN A 87 9.04 -29.32 10.22
CA ASN A 87 10.30 -29.89 10.67
C ASN A 87 11.45 -28.88 10.41
N ARG A 88 12.71 -29.32 10.55
CA ARG A 88 13.89 -28.47 10.35
C ARG A 88 14.03 -27.89 8.94
N ASP A 89 13.47 -28.56 7.95
CA ASP A 89 13.66 -28.23 6.53
C ASP A 89 12.38 -27.69 5.89
N TRP A 90 11.20 -27.92 6.47
CA TRP A 90 9.91 -27.60 5.86
C TRP A 90 9.03 -26.76 6.77
N SER A 91 8.45 -25.71 6.20
CA SER A 91 7.51 -24.82 6.88
C SER A 91 6.25 -24.65 6.03
N TRP A 92 5.10 -24.76 6.66
CA TRP A 92 3.82 -24.33 6.09
C TRP A 92 3.59 -22.85 6.45
N TYR A 93 2.94 -22.12 5.57
CA TYR A 93 2.52 -20.75 5.86
C TYR A 93 1.16 -20.46 5.26
N ALA A 94 0.45 -19.54 5.91
CA ALA A 94 -0.74 -18.92 5.36
C ALA A 94 -0.69 -17.42 5.64
N SER A 95 -1.17 -16.61 4.71
CA SER A 95 -1.19 -15.16 4.85
C SER A 95 -2.41 -14.53 4.20
N TYR A 96 -2.76 -13.37 4.74
CA TYR A 96 -3.80 -12.47 4.30
C TYR A 96 -3.19 -11.08 4.17
N THR A 97 -3.37 -10.45 3.02
CA THR A 97 -2.91 -9.08 2.80
C THR A 97 -3.94 -8.32 2.01
N ASP A 98 -4.30 -7.14 2.51
CA ASP A 98 -5.05 -6.17 1.72
C ASP A 98 -4.08 -5.29 0.92
N ILE A 99 -4.54 -4.86 -0.24
CA ILE A 99 -3.86 -3.89 -1.11
C ILE A 99 -4.93 -2.91 -1.55
N PHE A 100 -4.63 -1.61 -1.54
CA PHE A 100 -5.52 -0.60 -2.10
C PHE A 100 -4.81 0.14 -3.23
N LEU A 101 -5.59 0.53 -4.25
CA LEU A 101 -5.12 1.36 -5.35
C LEU A 101 -6.02 2.60 -5.43
N PRO A 102 -5.50 3.81 -5.14
CA PRO A 102 -6.26 5.04 -5.32
C PRO A 102 -6.71 5.19 -6.79
N GLN A 103 -8.01 5.42 -7.01
CA GLN A 103 -8.59 5.63 -8.34
C GLN A 103 -8.95 7.10 -8.60
N SER A 104 -8.10 8.01 -8.11
CA SER A 104 -8.28 9.46 -8.10
C SER A 104 -8.38 10.12 -9.49
N ALA A 105 -7.98 9.42 -10.55
CA ALA A 105 -8.17 9.86 -11.94
C ALA A 105 -9.58 9.56 -12.50
N TYR A 106 -10.38 8.74 -11.82
CA TYR A 106 -11.68 8.28 -12.29
C TYR A 106 -12.83 8.86 -11.45
N ARG A 107 -13.95 9.14 -12.11
CA ARG A 107 -15.18 9.63 -11.47
C ARG A 107 -16.37 8.80 -11.89
N THR A 108 -17.34 8.70 -11.00
CA THR A 108 -18.64 8.10 -11.29
C THR A 108 -19.37 8.94 -12.34
N ALA A 109 -20.42 8.38 -12.97
CA ALA A 109 -21.26 9.10 -13.92
C ALA A 109 -21.94 10.35 -13.30
N SER A 110 -22.05 10.42 -11.96
CA SER A 110 -22.54 11.56 -11.19
C SER A 110 -21.45 12.58 -10.81
N GLY A 111 -20.19 12.34 -11.18
CA GLY A 111 -19.06 13.25 -10.96
C GLY A 111 -18.39 13.13 -9.58
N THR A 112 -18.75 12.14 -8.76
CA THR A 112 -18.06 11.85 -7.49
C THR A 112 -16.78 11.08 -7.75
N LEU A 113 -15.82 11.15 -6.83
CA LEU A 113 -14.62 10.33 -6.86
C LEU A 113 -14.99 8.86 -6.69
N LEU A 114 -14.23 7.97 -7.34
CA LEU A 114 -14.34 6.54 -7.08
C LEU A 114 -13.62 6.21 -5.77
N ASP A 115 -14.24 5.32 -5.00
CA ASP A 115 -13.58 4.69 -3.86
C ASP A 115 -12.28 3.99 -4.34
N PRO A 116 -11.23 3.91 -3.51
CA PRO A 116 -10.03 3.17 -3.86
C PRO A 116 -10.35 1.71 -4.18
N ALA A 117 -9.76 1.17 -5.25
CA ALA A 117 -9.93 -0.24 -5.56
C ALA A 117 -9.22 -1.08 -4.49
N ILE A 118 -9.94 -2.02 -3.88
CA ILE A 118 -9.42 -2.89 -2.82
C ILE A 118 -9.17 -4.29 -3.38
N GLY A 119 -7.94 -4.76 -3.30
CA GLY A 119 -7.54 -6.14 -3.56
C GLY A 119 -7.25 -6.87 -2.26
N ALA A 120 -7.97 -7.95 -1.98
CA ALA A 120 -7.67 -8.85 -0.87
C ALA A 120 -6.99 -10.12 -1.41
N SER A 121 -5.82 -10.46 -0.87
CA SER A 121 -5.06 -11.66 -1.23
C SER A 121 -4.99 -12.63 -0.07
N HIS A 122 -5.39 -13.87 -0.33
CA HIS A 122 -5.23 -15.00 0.55
C HIS A 122 -4.21 -15.96 -0.07
N GLU A 123 -3.17 -16.32 0.66
CA GLU A 123 -2.14 -17.23 0.19
C GLU A 123 -1.88 -18.31 1.24
N THR A 124 -1.70 -19.54 0.81
CA THR A 124 -1.22 -20.64 1.65
C THR A 124 -0.21 -21.47 0.86
N GLY A 125 0.83 -21.94 1.52
CA GLY A 125 1.86 -22.70 0.84
C GLY A 125 2.79 -23.41 1.80
N ILE A 126 3.72 -24.14 1.19
CA ILE A 126 4.78 -24.84 1.88
C ILE A 126 6.10 -24.39 1.28
N LYS A 127 7.09 -24.13 2.13
CA LYS A 127 8.46 -23.80 1.75
C LYS A 127 9.40 -24.87 2.33
N GLY A 128 10.40 -25.25 1.55
CA GLY A 128 11.43 -26.20 1.93
C GLY A 128 12.82 -25.60 1.75
N GLU A 129 13.68 -25.73 2.75
CA GLU A 129 15.08 -25.34 2.77
C GLU A 129 15.93 -26.62 2.89
N LEU A 130 16.47 -27.11 1.77
CA LEU A 130 17.13 -28.41 1.64
C LEU A 130 18.65 -28.28 1.46
N PHE A 131 19.38 -29.37 1.72
CA PHE A 131 20.83 -29.49 1.54
C PHE A 131 21.63 -28.40 2.26
N ASP A 132 21.42 -28.22 3.58
CA ASP A 132 22.04 -27.15 4.37
C ASP A 132 21.81 -25.77 3.74
N LYS A 133 20.54 -25.47 3.41
CA LYS A 133 20.09 -24.20 2.84
C LYS A 133 20.59 -23.88 1.44
N ARG A 134 21.15 -24.85 0.72
CA ARG A 134 21.65 -24.68 -0.66
C ARG A 134 20.54 -24.72 -1.70
N LEU A 135 19.39 -25.29 -1.37
CA LEU A 135 18.24 -25.37 -2.26
C LEU A 135 16.97 -24.92 -1.52
N ASN A 136 16.25 -23.95 -2.10
CA ASN A 136 14.95 -23.52 -1.62
C ASN A 136 13.88 -23.95 -2.61
N VAL A 137 12.83 -24.62 -2.11
CA VAL A 137 11.66 -25.04 -2.88
C VAL A 137 10.40 -24.44 -2.26
N SER A 138 9.41 -24.12 -3.08
CA SER A 138 8.14 -23.60 -2.58
C SER A 138 6.98 -24.00 -3.48
N LEU A 139 5.84 -24.29 -2.86
CA LEU A 139 4.57 -24.49 -3.52
C LEU A 139 3.52 -23.63 -2.81
N ALA A 140 2.74 -22.87 -3.57
CA ALA A 140 1.74 -21.96 -3.02
C ALA A 140 0.44 -22.00 -3.82
N LEU A 141 -0.66 -21.80 -3.12
CA LEU A 141 -1.99 -21.54 -3.66
C LEU A 141 -2.38 -20.13 -3.23
N PHE A 142 -2.80 -19.32 -4.19
CA PHE A 142 -3.21 -17.94 -3.95
C PHE A 142 -4.62 -17.71 -4.51
N TYR A 143 -5.39 -16.90 -3.79
CA TYR A 143 -6.69 -16.42 -4.20
C TYR A 143 -6.73 -14.90 -4.00
N VAL A 144 -6.97 -14.18 -5.09
CA VAL A 144 -7.02 -12.72 -5.09
C VAL A 144 -8.41 -12.28 -5.49
N LYS A 145 -9.04 -11.45 -4.65
CA LYS A 145 -10.33 -10.84 -4.94
C LYS A 145 -10.16 -9.33 -5.04
N GLN A 146 -10.51 -8.78 -6.20
CA GLN A 146 -10.53 -7.35 -6.41
C GLN A 146 -11.97 -6.83 -6.31
N LYS A 147 -12.15 -5.70 -5.63
CA LYS A 147 -13.41 -4.97 -5.51
C LYS A 147 -13.20 -3.53 -5.95
N ASP A 148 -14.29 -2.90 -6.39
CA ASP A 148 -14.36 -1.47 -6.68
C ASP A 148 -13.36 -1.01 -7.74
N VAL A 149 -13.04 -1.91 -8.69
CA VAL A 149 -12.20 -1.60 -9.84
C VAL A 149 -13.02 -0.82 -10.85
N ALA A 150 -12.61 0.41 -11.16
CA ALA A 150 -13.13 1.14 -12.31
C ALA A 150 -13.05 0.29 -13.59
N VAL A 151 -14.17 0.17 -14.31
CA VAL A 151 -14.30 -0.53 -15.61
C VAL A 151 -14.77 0.44 -16.68
#